data_AF-A0A0B5AWC2-F1
#
_entry.id   AF-A0A0B5AWC2-F1
#
_cell.length_a   1.000
_cell.length_b   1.000
_cell.length_c   1.000
_cell.angle_alpha   90.00
_cell.angle_beta   90.00
_cell.angle_gamma   90.00
#
_symmetry.space_group_name_H-M   'P 1'
#
loop_
_entity.id
_entity.type
_entity.pdbx_description
1 polymer ?
#
loop_
_entity_poly.entity_id
_entity_poly.type
_entity_poly.pdbx_seq_one_letter_code
_entity_poly.pdbx_strand_id
1 'polypeptide(L)'
;MDNVIKQADEKLIRLSSDPETRRLYELREKQIRDELSNHEGAKQEGMEIKTREFVETLLSDGLPLEKVAEYAKISIEEVKKIQNSLNEN
;
A
#
# COMPACT_ATOMS: atom_id res chain seq x y z
N MET A 1 -44.49 3.39 24.23
CA MET A 1 -43.26 3.78 23.49
C MET A 1 -42.34 2.59 23.22
N ASP A 2 -42.48 1.46 23.93
CA ASP A 2 -41.45 0.39 23.90
C ASP A 2 -41.61 -0.69 22.83
N ASN A 3 -42.80 -0.88 22.25
CA ASN A 3 -43.02 -2.03 21.36
C ASN A 3 -42.34 -1.87 20.00
N VAL A 4 -42.22 -0.63 19.51
CA VAL A 4 -41.51 -0.31 18.26
C VAL A 4 -39.99 -0.46 18.42
N ILE A 5 -39.47 -0.04 19.58
CA ILE A 5 -38.04 -0.17 19.91
C ILE A 5 -37.69 -1.66 20.05
N LYS A 6 -38.50 -2.44 20.79
CA LYS A 6 -38.31 -3.90 20.88
C LYS A 6 -38.34 -4.62 19.53
N GLN A 7 -39.27 -4.26 18.65
CA GLN A 7 -39.34 -4.86 17.31
C GLN A 7 -38.13 -4.49 16.45
N ALA A 8 -37.61 -3.27 16.59
CA ALA A 8 -36.38 -2.86 15.90
C ALA A 8 -35.17 -3.65 16.42
N ASP A 9 -35.04 -3.82 17.74
CA ASP A 9 -33.97 -4.59 18.37
C ASP A 9 -34.02 -6.08 17.99
N GLU A 10 -35.20 -6.71 18.00
CA GLU A 10 -35.35 -8.11 17.58
C GLU A 10 -34.99 -8.31 16.10
N LYS A 11 -35.32 -7.34 15.26
CA LYS A 11 -34.98 -7.38 13.83
C LYS A 11 -33.48 -7.21 13.62
N LEU A 12 -32.83 -6.33 14.38
CA LEU A 12 -31.38 -6.17 14.40
C LEU A 12 -30.68 -7.42 14.93
N ILE A 13 -31.18 -8.02 16.01
CA ILE A 13 -30.67 -9.29 16.56
C ILE A 13 -30.82 -10.39 15.51
N ARG A 14 -31.93 -10.48 14.80
CA ARG A 14 -32.14 -11.47 13.74
C ARG A 14 -31.20 -11.27 12.55
N LEU A 15 -31.04 -10.03 12.07
CA LEU A 15 -30.11 -9.68 10.98
C LEU A 15 -28.65 -9.93 11.38
N SER A 16 -28.29 -9.62 12.63
CA SER A 16 -26.95 -9.87 13.17
C SER A 16 -26.74 -11.32 13.60
N SER A 17 -27.77 -12.13 13.78
CA SER A 17 -27.68 -13.56 14.10
C SER A 17 -27.74 -14.45 12.86
N ASP A 18 -28.11 -13.88 11.72
CA ASP A 18 -28.14 -14.59 10.45
C ASP A 18 -26.70 -14.92 9.97
N PRO A 19 -26.33 -16.21 9.89
CA PRO A 19 -24.97 -16.62 9.54
C PRO A 19 -24.54 -16.15 8.14
N GLU A 20 -25.47 -16.05 7.19
CA GLU A 20 -25.17 -15.56 5.85
C GLU A 20 -24.82 -14.08 5.85
N THR A 21 -25.58 -13.27 6.57
CA THR A 21 -25.31 -11.83 6.74
C THR A 21 -23.94 -11.59 7.40
N ARG A 22 -23.57 -12.37 8.43
CA ARG A 22 -22.22 -12.31 9.03
C ARG A 22 -21.13 -12.66 8.04
N ARG A 23 -21.30 -13.77 7.31
CA ARG A 23 -20.32 -14.22 6.31
C ARG A 23 -20.13 -13.19 5.19
N LEU A 24 -21.20 -12.57 4.72
CA LEU A 24 -21.14 -11.50 3.72
C LEU A 24 -20.42 -10.26 4.26
N TYR A 25 -20.63 -9.92 5.52
CA TYR A 25 -19.92 -8.83 6.17
C TYR A 25 -18.42 -9.11 6.28
N GLU A 26 -18.04 -10.29 6.79
CA GLU A 26 -16.64 -10.72 6.90
C GLU A 26 -15.93 -10.75 5.53
N LEU A 27 -16.62 -11.20 4.48
CA LEU A 27 -16.07 -11.23 3.14
C LEU A 27 -15.81 -9.81 2.61
N ARG A 28 -16.72 -8.86 2.87
CA ARG A 28 -16.53 -7.45 2.49
C ARG A 28 -15.38 -6.81 3.25
N GLU A 29 -15.32 -7.02 4.56
CA GLU A 29 -14.21 -6.54 5.39
C GLU A 29 -12.86 -7.06 4.86
N LYS A 30 -12.81 -8.34 4.50
CA LYS A 30 -11.63 -8.94 3.88
C LYS A 30 -11.29 -8.27 2.55
N GLN A 31 -12.26 -8.10 1.65
CA GLN A 31 -12.04 -7.44 0.36
C GLN A 31 -11.51 -6.01 0.53
N ILE A 32 -12.10 -5.23 1.44
CA ILE A 32 -11.66 -3.86 1.72
C ILE A 32 -10.21 -3.86 2.25
N ARG A 33 -9.88 -4.78 3.16
CA ARG A 33 -8.50 -4.90 3.68
C ARG A 33 -7.51 -5.30 2.60
N ASP A 34 -7.87 -6.27 1.76
CA ASP A 34 -7.03 -6.73 0.66
C ASP A 34 -6.82 -5.60 -0.37
N GLU A 35 -7.87 -4.84 -0.71
CA GLU A 35 -7.77 -3.66 -1.58
C GLU A 35 -6.89 -2.57 -1.00
N LEU A 36 -7.03 -2.27 0.30
CA LEU A 36 -6.18 -1.29 0.98
C LEU A 36 -4.72 -1.71 0.96
N SER A 37 -4.44 -2.96 1.31
CA SER A 37 -3.07 -3.51 1.30
C SER A 37 -2.47 -3.47 -0.11
N ASN A 38 -3.26 -3.83 -1.14
CA ASN A 38 -2.81 -3.78 -2.53
C ASN A 38 -2.51 -2.35 -2.98
N HIS A 39 -3.35 -1.39 -2.58
CA HIS A 39 -3.15 0.02 -2.93
C HIS A 39 -1.90 0.60 -2.27
N GLU A 40 -1.67 0.31 -0.99
CA GLU A 40 -0.48 0.73 -0.26
C GLU A 40 0.79 0.10 -0.86
N GLY A 41 0.75 -1.20 -1.16
CA GLY A 41 1.84 -1.91 -1.84
C GLY A 41 2.17 -1.30 -3.20
N ALA A 42 1.17 -1.09 -4.06
CA ALA A 42 1.35 -0.49 -5.37
C ALA A 42 1.92 0.95 -5.30
N LYS A 43 1.50 1.73 -4.30
CA LYS A 43 2.02 3.08 -4.07
C LYS A 43 3.50 3.03 -3.65
N GLN A 44 3.86 2.11 -2.77
CA GLN A 44 5.24 1.94 -2.32
C GLN A 44 6.13 1.47 -3.48
N GLU A 45 5.73 0.43 -4.20
CA GLU A 45 6.45 -0.08 -5.38
C GLU A 45 6.64 1.02 -6.44
N GLY A 46 5.58 1.79 -6.72
CA GLY A 46 5.66 2.91 -7.67
C GLY A 46 6.63 4.02 -7.21
N MET A 47 6.77 4.25 -5.91
CA MET A 47 7.73 5.21 -5.36
C MET A 47 9.16 4.68 -5.45
N GLU A 48 9.37 3.39 -5.18
CA GLU A 48 10.67 2.72 -5.32
C GLU A 48 11.14 2.71 -6.79
N ILE A 49 10.25 2.38 -7.73
CA ILE A 49 10.53 2.42 -9.18
C ILE A 49 10.94 3.83 -9.60
N LYS A 50 10.14 4.85 -9.26
CA LYS A 50 10.48 6.25 -9.61
C LYS A 50 11.80 6.71 -9.01
N THR A 51 12.10 6.29 -7.77
CA THR A 51 13.36 6.64 -7.12
C THR A 51 14.53 5.99 -7.85
N ARG A 52 14.39 4.72 -8.25
CA ARG A 52 15.39 4.02 -9.05
C ARG A 52 15.60 4.72 -10.40
N GLU A 53 14.54 4.95 -11.19
CA GLU A 53 14.62 5.64 -12.48
C GLU A 53 15.27 7.03 -12.38
N PHE A 54 14.94 7.77 -11.31
CA PHE A 54 15.53 9.08 -11.05
C PHE A 54 17.05 8.97 -10.78
N VAL A 55 17.47 8.03 -9.93
CA VAL A 55 18.89 7.77 -9.67
C VAL A 55 19.62 7.34 -10.93
N GLU A 56 19.04 6.43 -11.73
CA GLU A 56 19.60 5.97 -13.00
C GLU A 56 19.81 7.12 -13.99
N THR A 57 18.85 8.04 -14.08
CA THR A 57 18.94 9.24 -14.91
C THR A 57 20.10 10.13 -14.45
N LEU A 58 20.20 10.42 -13.15
CA LEU A 58 21.26 11.27 -12.62
C LEU A 58 22.67 10.64 -12.77
N LEU A 59 22.77 9.32 -12.62
CA LEU A 59 24.02 8.60 -12.86
C LEU A 59 24.41 8.63 -14.35
N SER A 60 23.43 8.51 -15.25
CA SER A 60 23.64 8.61 -16.70
C SER A 60 24.10 10.01 -17.12
N ASP A 61 23.62 11.06 -16.43
CA ASP A 61 24.07 12.45 -16.60
C ASP A 61 25.49 12.70 -16.04
N GLY A 62 26.13 11.69 -15.44
CA GLY A 62 27.51 11.77 -14.95
C GLY A 62 27.67 12.54 -13.63
N LEU A 63 26.59 12.72 -12.87
CA LEU A 63 26.65 13.37 -11.56
C LEU A 63 27.43 12.51 -10.53
N PRO A 64 28.18 13.14 -9.62
CA PRO A 64 28.87 12.42 -8.56
C PRO A 64 27.87 11.80 -7.57
N LEU A 65 28.22 10.63 -7.03
CA LEU A 65 27.36 9.81 -6.16
C LEU A 65 26.81 10.60 -4.96
N GLU A 66 27.59 11.51 -4.40
CA GLU A 66 27.21 12.34 -3.26
C GLU A 66 26.05 13.29 -3.61
N LYS A 67 26.06 13.85 -4.82
CA LYS A 67 24.99 14.73 -5.31
C LYS A 67 23.73 13.95 -5.66
N VAL A 68 23.89 12.75 -6.21
CA VAL A 68 22.76 11.86 -6.49
C VAL A 68 22.06 11.45 -5.20
N ALA A 69 22.82 11.08 -4.16
CA ALA A 69 22.29 10.76 -2.84
C ALA A 69 21.54 11.95 -2.21
N GLU A 70 22.09 13.16 -2.33
CA GLU A 70 21.47 14.40 -1.85
C GLU A 70 20.12 14.69 -2.54
N TYR A 71 20.06 14.58 -3.88
CA TYR A 71 18.84 14.85 -4.64
C TYR A 71 17.76 13.79 -4.48
N ALA A 72 18.15 12.51 -4.53
CA ALA A 72 17.23 11.39 -4.35
C ALA A 72 16.84 11.18 -2.87
N LYS A 73 17.51 11.85 -1.93
CA LYS A 73 17.31 11.74 -0.47
C LYS A 73 17.46 10.31 0.04
N ILE A 74 18.42 9.59 -0.52
CA ILE A 74 18.76 8.22 -0.13
C ILE A 74 20.23 8.15 0.31
N SER A 75 20.62 7.04 0.91
CA SER A 75 22.00 6.84 1.32
C SER A 75 22.92 6.63 0.11
N ILE A 76 24.20 6.99 0.24
CA ILE A 76 25.22 6.72 -0.79
C ILE A 76 25.35 5.19 -1.03
N GLU A 77 25.12 4.38 0.00
CA GLU A 77 25.11 2.92 -0.13
C GLU A 77 23.99 2.41 -1.04
N GLU A 78 22.79 3.00 -0.94
CA GLU A 78 21.66 2.67 -1.83
C GLU A 78 21.93 3.11 -3.26
N VAL A 79 22.50 4.30 -3.47
CA VAL A 79 22.93 4.74 -4.81
C VAL A 79 23.92 3.74 -5.41
N LYS A 80 24.91 3.26 -4.62
CA LYS A 80 25.87 2.25 -5.07
C LYS A 80 25.21 0.91 -5.39
N LYS A 81 24.22 0.47 -4.61
CA LYS A 81 23.45 -0.75 -4.92
C LYS A 81 22.73 -0.62 -6.25
N ILE A 82 22.08 0.51 -6.50
CA ILE A 82 21.39 0.80 -7.77
C ILE A 82 22.39 0.82 -8.93
N GLN A 83 23.53 1.48 -8.74
CA GLN A 83 24.62 1.52 -9.74
C GLN A 83 25.16 0.11 -10.06
N ASN A 84 25.34 -0.75 -9.06
CA ASN A 84 25.79 -2.13 -9.28
C ASN A 84 24.75 -2.94 -10.05
N SER A 85 23.46 -2.84 -9.70
CA SER A 85 22.40 -3.51 -10.45
C SER A 85 22.26 -3.03 -11.91
N LEU A 86 22.63 -1.78 -12.18
CA LEU A 86 22.71 -1.21 -13.53
C LEU A 86 23.83 -1.85 -14.37
N ASN A 87 24.99 -2.10 -13.74
CA ASN A 87 26.18 -2.63 -14.42
C ASN A 87 26.15 -4.17 -14.57
N GLU A 88 25.30 -4.87 -13.81
CA GLU A 88 25.12 -6.32 -13.87
C GLU A 88 24.13 -6.76 -14.97
N ASN A 89 23.40 -5.82 -15.58
CA ASN A 89 22.53 -6.03 -16.75
C ASN A 89 23.24 -5.63 -18.05
#